data_AF-A0AAN8ZVA7-F1
#
_entry.id   AF-A0AAN8ZVA7-F1
#
_cell.length_a   1.000
_cell.length_b   1.000
_cell.length_c   1.000
_cell.angle_alpha   90.00
_cell.angle_beta   90.00
_cell.angle_gamma   90.00
#
_symmetry.space_group_name_H-M   'P 1'
#
loop_
_entity.id
_entity.type
_entity.pdbx_description
1 polymer ?
#
loop_
_entity_poly.entity_id
_entity_poly.type
_entity_poly.pdbx_seq_one_letter_code
_entity_poly.pdbx_strand_id
1 'polypeptide(L)'
;MATQYAEDQEVFEIVDFTTASEWERFIAAVEEAVHEWRLTGEKLMSTLSKGQLATATWSEKSVTIKFADFPFKMTHHCMVTENAESPPEETEPRA
;
A
#
# COMPACT_ATOMS: atom_id res chain seq x y z
N MET A 1 -43.76 41.39 17.16
CA MET A 1 -42.44 42.04 17.09
C MET A 1 -41.41 41.13 17.75
N ALA A 2 -40.18 41.15 17.23
CA ALA A 2 -39.00 40.30 17.51
C ALA A 2 -39.05 38.91 16.85
N THR A 3 -38.91 38.80 15.52
CA THR A 3 -37.65 38.65 14.75
C THR A 3 -36.81 37.43 15.14
N GLN A 4 -36.91 36.38 14.31
CA GLN A 4 -35.76 35.81 13.61
C GLN A 4 -34.58 35.33 14.48
N TYR A 5 -34.81 34.34 15.34
CA TYR A 5 -33.74 33.64 16.08
C TYR A 5 -33.67 32.14 15.78
N ALA A 6 -34.40 31.63 14.78
CA ALA A 6 -34.52 30.18 14.55
C ALA A 6 -33.67 29.64 13.39
N GLU A 7 -32.99 30.47 12.60
CA GLU A 7 -32.38 30.00 11.33
C GLU A 7 -30.84 30.11 11.24
N ASP A 8 -30.14 30.64 12.25
CA ASP A 8 -28.66 30.79 12.21
C ASP A 8 -27.91 29.92 13.23
N GLN A 9 -28.49 28.82 13.72
CA GLN A 9 -27.66 27.75 14.30
C GLN A 9 -27.09 26.92 13.16
N GLU A 10 -26.10 27.48 12.47
CA GLU A 10 -25.18 26.72 11.63
C GLU A 10 -24.49 25.70 12.54
N VAL A 11 -25.05 24.48 12.56
CA VAL A 11 -24.44 23.33 13.23
C VAL A 11 -23.18 23.03 12.43
N PHE A 12 -22.07 23.62 12.84
CA PHE A 12 -20.78 23.29 12.28
C PHE A 12 -20.54 21.80 12.54
N GLU A 13 -20.56 21.00 11.48
CA GLU A 13 -20.04 19.64 11.53
C GLU A 13 -18.58 19.74 11.95
N ILE A 14 -18.26 19.23 13.13
CA ILE A 14 -16.88 19.12 13.59
C ILE A 14 -16.24 18.02 12.74
N VAL A 15 -15.57 18.42 11.67
CA VAL A 15 -14.77 17.50 10.86
C VAL A 15 -13.52 17.15 11.65
N ASP A 16 -13.43 15.90 12.08
CA ASP A 16 -12.28 15.37 12.81
C ASP A 16 -11.13 15.06 11.83
N PHE A 17 -10.10 15.91 11.84
CA PHE A 17 -8.85 15.70 11.09
C PHE A 17 -7.79 14.94 11.89
N THR A 18 -8.10 14.50 13.11
CA THR A 18 -7.18 13.74 13.96
C THR A 18 -7.31 12.23 13.77
N THR A 19 -8.44 11.77 13.23
CA THR A 19 -8.59 10.38 12.79
C THR A 19 -8.19 10.22 11.33
N ALA A 20 -7.41 9.18 11.03
CA ALA A 20 -7.15 8.81 9.65
C ALA A 20 -8.48 8.54 8.92
N SER A 21 -8.69 9.21 7.80
CA SER A 21 -9.80 8.98 6.90
C SER A 21 -9.75 7.58 6.30
N GLU A 22 -10.88 7.13 5.73
CA GLU A 22 -10.93 5.85 5.01
C GLU A 22 -9.94 5.81 3.83
N TRP A 23 -9.73 6.95 3.19
CA TRP A 23 -8.74 7.12 2.13
C TRP A 23 -7.31 6.92 2.64
N GLU A 24 -6.95 7.57 3.74
CA GLU A 24 -5.61 7.45 4.32
C GLU A 24 -5.33 6.01 4.80
N ARG A 25 -6.31 5.34 5.40
CA ARG A 25 -6.18 3.92 5.79
C ARG A 25 -6.01 3.01 4.57
N PHE A 26 -6.72 3.30 3.48
CA PHE A 26 -6.60 2.53 2.25
C PHE A 26 -5.23 2.70 1.60
N ILE A 27 -4.75 3.94 1.50
CA ILE A 27 -3.41 4.22 0.98
C ILE A 27 -2.34 3.54 1.84
N ALA A 28 -2.43 3.65 3.17
CA ALA A 28 -1.49 2.98 4.07
C ALA A 28 -1.45 1.45 3.85
N ALA A 29 -2.60 0.81 3.68
CA ALA A 29 -2.65 -0.64 3.41
C ALA A 29 -2.09 -1.01 2.03
N VAL A 30 -2.24 -0.15 1.02
CA VAL A 30 -1.60 -0.32 -0.30
C VAL A 30 -0.09 -0.17 -0.19
N GLU A 31 0.38 0.86 0.50
CA GLU A 31 1.81 1.11 0.72
C GLU A 31 2.47 -0.03 1.51
N GLU A 32 1.80 -0.51 2.56
CA GLU A 32 2.25 -1.66 3.35
C GLU A 32 2.43 -2.90 2.48
N ALA A 33 1.44 -3.23 1.63
CA ALA A 33 1.54 -4.38 0.74
C ALA A 33 2.67 -4.23 -0.29
N VAL A 34 2.85 -3.04 -0.88
CA VAL A 34 3.95 -2.76 -1.81
C VAL A 34 5.32 -2.87 -1.13
N HIS A 35 5.42 -2.38 0.12
CA HIS A 35 6.64 -2.43 0.92
C HIS A 35 6.98 -3.86 1.36
N GLU A 36 5.99 -4.63 1.84
CA GLU A 36 6.14 -6.05 2.20
C GLU A 36 6.61 -6.88 0.99
N TRP A 37 6.13 -6.54 -0.21
CA TRP A 37 6.55 -7.20 -1.44
C TRP A 37 7.94 -6.77 -1.92
N ARG A 38 8.58 -5.83 -1.23
CA ARG A 38 9.93 -5.31 -1.52
C ARG A 38 10.02 -4.77 -2.96
N LEU A 39 8.95 -4.12 -3.43
CA LEU A 39 8.89 -3.53 -4.77
C LEU A 39 9.60 -2.17 -4.85
N THR A 40 9.70 -1.49 -3.72
CA THR A 40 10.41 -0.21 -3.59
C THR A 40 11.90 -0.49 -3.34
N GLY A 41 12.65 -0.67 -4.43
CA GLY A 41 14.10 -0.83 -4.40
C GLY A 41 14.66 -1.02 -5.82
N GLU A 42 15.89 -0.55 -6.06
CA GLU A 42 16.58 -0.77 -7.33
C GLU A 42 17.03 -2.23 -7.44
N LYS A 43 16.10 -3.13 -7.77
CA LYS A 43 16.47 -4.48 -8.19
C LYS A 43 16.81 -4.42 -9.67
N LEU A 44 18.10 -4.28 -9.99
CA LEU A 44 18.59 -4.36 -11.37
C LEU A 44 18.33 -5.79 -11.88
N MET A 45 17.18 -5.99 -12.51
CA MET A 45 16.88 -7.25 -13.17
C MET A 45 17.87 -7.42 -14.31
N SER A 46 18.70 -8.46 -14.22
CA SER A 46 19.59 -8.85 -15.30
C SER A 46 18.80 -9.04 -16.59
N THR A 47 19.36 -8.60 -17.72
CA THR A 47 18.73 -8.69 -19.04
C THR A 47 18.13 -10.08 -19.27
N LEU A 48 16.80 -10.11 -19.45
CA LEU A 48 16.07 -11.35 -19.71
C LEU A 48 16.52 -11.97 -21.03
N SER A 49 16.81 -13.26 -21.03
CA SER A 49 17.11 -13.99 -22.26
C SER A 49 15.85 -14.22 -23.10
N LYS A 50 16.01 -14.42 -24.42
CA LYS A 50 14.88 -14.60 -25.35
C LYS A 50 14.08 -15.86 -24.96
N GLY A 51 12.78 -15.69 -24.68
CA GLY A 51 11.88 -16.78 -24.30
C GLY A 51 11.77 -17.03 -22.79
N GLN A 52 12.60 -16.36 -21.97
CA GLN A 52 12.65 -16.58 -20.53
C GLN A 52 11.33 -16.30 -19.81
N LEU A 53 10.54 -15.30 -20.27
CA LEU A 53 9.24 -14.99 -19.66
C LEU A 53 8.20 -16.13 -19.84
N ALA A 54 8.28 -16.88 -20.93
CA ALA A 54 7.33 -17.95 -21.24
C ALA A 54 7.68 -19.28 -20.56
N THR A 55 8.97 -19.49 -20.25
CA THR A 55 9.46 -20.70 -19.57
C THR A 55 9.73 -20.47 -18.08
N ALA A 56 9.52 -19.25 -17.60
CA ALA A 56 9.72 -18.85 -16.21
C ALA A 56 8.72 -19.53 -15.27
N THR A 57 9.21 -19.87 -14.07
CA THR A 57 8.33 -20.14 -12.93
C THR A 57 7.86 -18.81 -12.34
N TRP A 58 6.55 -18.62 -12.28
CA TRP A 58 5.93 -17.42 -11.71
C TRP A 58 5.47 -17.69 -10.28
N SER A 59 5.64 -16.70 -9.42
CA SER A 59 5.08 -16.64 -8.07
C SER A 59 4.01 -15.56 -8.02
N GLU A 60 2.99 -15.79 -7.21
CA GLU A 60 1.92 -14.84 -6.95
C GLU A 60 1.87 -14.52 -5.46
N LYS A 61 1.74 -13.24 -5.12
CA LYS A 61 1.37 -12.77 -3.78
C LYS A 61 0.07 -11.98 -3.90
N SER A 62 -0.90 -12.25 -3.03
CA SER A 62 -2.21 -11.62 -3.08
C SER A 62 -2.61 -11.11 -1.69
N VAL A 63 -3.18 -9.92 -1.62
CA VAL A 63 -3.74 -9.31 -0.41
C VAL A 63 -5.13 -8.76 -0.71
N THR A 64 -6.01 -8.76 0.30
CA THR A 64 -7.33 -8.12 0.21
C THR A 64 -7.33 -6.85 1.05
N ILE A 65 -7.52 -5.70 0.40
CA ILE A 65 -7.54 -4.38 1.03
C ILE A 65 -8.97 -3.85 0.95
N LYS A 66 -9.51 -3.34 2.06
CA LYS A 66 -10.86 -2.78 2.09
C LYS A 66 -10.82 -1.25 1.98
N PHE A 67 -11.77 -0.69 1.26
CA PHE A 67 -12.11 0.73 1.27
C PHE A 67 -13.62 0.86 1.46
N ALA A 68 -14.04 1.49 2.56
CA ALA A 68 -15.41 1.43 3.05
C ALA A 68 -15.93 -0.02 3.07
N ASP A 69 -17.05 -0.27 2.38
CA ASP A 69 -17.71 -1.58 2.31
C ASP A 69 -17.23 -2.46 1.14
N PHE A 70 -16.22 -2.02 0.38
CA PHE A 70 -15.76 -2.72 -0.82
C PHE A 70 -14.37 -3.36 -0.63
N PRO A 71 -14.24 -4.68 -0.82
CA PRO A 71 -12.95 -5.37 -0.81
C PRO A 71 -12.28 -5.34 -2.19
N PHE A 72 -11.06 -4.83 -2.25
CA PHE A 72 -10.16 -4.91 -3.40
C PHE A 72 -9.18 -6.06 -3.21
N LYS A 73 -9.01 -6.89 -4.24
CA LYS A 73 -7.93 -7.88 -4.29
C LYS A 73 -6.77 -7.29 -5.07
N MET A 74 -5.61 -7.15 -4.43
CA MET A 74 -4.37 -6.73 -5.06
C MET A 74 -3.45 -7.94 -5.20
N THR A 75 -2.89 -8.13 -6.40
CA THR A 75 -2.08 -9.30 -6.74
C THR A 75 -0.78 -8.86 -7.41
N HIS A 76 0.34 -9.32 -6.87
CA HIS A 76 1.67 -9.14 -7.44
C HIS A 76 2.16 -10.45 -8.04
N HIS A 77 2.43 -10.41 -9.35
CA HIS A 77 3.02 -11.51 -10.10
C HIS A 77 4.51 -11.23 -10.32
N CYS A 78 5.37 -12.13 -9.85
CA CYS A 78 6.81 -12.02 -10.05
C CYS A 78 7.41 -13.31 -10.56
N MET A 79 8.49 -13.19 -11.34
CA MET A 79 9.28 -14.34 -11.75
C MET A 79 10.13 -14.81 -10.57
N VAL A 80 10.07 -16.11 -10.24
CA VAL A 80 10.96 -16.71 -9.25
C VAL A 80 12.38 -16.69 -9.82
N THR A 81 13.27 -15.97 -9.14
CA THR A 81 14.69 -15.90 -9.45
C THR A 81 15.45 -16.36 -8.21
N GLU A 82 16.36 -17.32 -8.34
CA GLU A 82 17.09 -17.96 -7.22
C GLU A 82 18.00 -17.01 -6.41
N ASN A 83 18.03 -15.71 -6.71
CA ASN A 83 18.98 -14.74 -6.18
C ASN A 83 18.35 -13.67 -5.26
N ALA A 84 17.18 -13.94 -4.67
CA ALA A 84 16.34 -12.93 -4.03
C ALA A 84 16.28 -12.98 -2.49
N GLU A 85 17.22 -13.64 -1.81
CA GLU A 85 17.24 -13.71 -0.35
C GLU A 85 18.64 -13.46 0.22
N SER A 86 18.95 -12.20 0.48
CA SER A 86 19.87 -11.83 1.55
C SER A 86 19.29 -10.59 2.25
N PRO A 87 18.94 -10.66 3.54
CA PRO A 87 18.59 -9.46 4.29
C PRO A 87 19.78 -8.49 4.31
N PRO A 88 19.55 -7.17 4.25
CA PRO A 88 20.61 -6.21 4.57
C PRO A 88 20.99 -6.43 6.04
N GLU A 89 22.23 -6.83 6.27
CA GLU A 89 22.82 -6.90 7.60
C GLU A 89 22.80 -5.49 8.19
N GLU A 90 21.92 -5.26 9.18
CA GLU A 90 21.87 -4.02 9.95
C GLU A 90 23.18 -3.92 10.73
N THR A 91 24.15 -3.17 10.21
CA THR A 91 25.36 -2.81 10.95
C THR A 91 24.96 -1.85 12.08
N GLU A 92 24.78 -2.38 13.29
CA GLU A 92 24.68 -1.58 14.51
C GLU A 92 25.93 -0.67 14.63
N PRO A 93 25.77 0.65 14.85
CA PRO A 93 26.89 1.51 15.17
C PRO A 93 27.38 1.18 16.58
N ARG A 94 28.60 0.65 16.65
CA ARG A 94 29.33 0.39 17.89
C ARG A 94 29.49 1.70 18.69
N ALA A 95 28.88 1.74 19.87
CA ALA A 95 29.02 2.79 20.87
C ALA A 95 30.47 2.91 21.41
#